data_AF-A0A2N2PED7-F1
#
_entry.id   AF-A0A2N2PED7-F1
#
_cell.length_a   1.000
_cell.length_b   1.000
_cell.length_c   1.000
_cell.angle_alpha   90.00
_cell.angle_beta   90.00
_cell.angle_gamma   90.00
#
_symmetry.space_group_name_H-M   'P 1'
#
loop_
_entity.id
_entity.type
_entity.pdbx_description
1 polymer ?
#
loop_
_entity_poly.entity_id
_entity_poly.type
_entity_poly.pdbx_seq_one_letter_code
_entity_poly.pdbx_strand_id
1 'polypeptide(L)'
;MLDEFQEVLKIYYTGGTPADAVGMFQWAVEGRKCPHIVTGSAIRLINQEVLGTGALFGRFDYIEFPPLEDIYGLELVDRLAAKYGVQIEEPLAGYLVARCGGSPFYINCVMRQAVAAQRKVNSEETVDELLAYEIARGRIWRDWSGQLQRYFEQINSHFIAKRVLFYAAQCGDEIIEPELIAREVGR
;
A
#
# COMPACT_ATOMS: atom_id res chain seq x y z
N MET A 1 -18.74 -8.63 -0.19
CA MET A 1 -17.47 -7.91 -0.41
C MET A 1 -16.36 -8.86 0.02
N LEU A 2 -15.40 -9.11 -0.86
CA LEU A 2 -14.21 -9.93 -0.59
C LEU A 2 -13.02 -8.99 -0.58
N ASP A 3 -12.29 -8.95 0.53
CA ASP A 3 -11.14 -8.07 0.70
C ASP A 3 -9.83 -8.80 0.43
N GLU A 4 -8.83 -8.05 -0.04
CA GLU A 4 -7.54 -8.56 -0.50
C GLU A 4 -7.67 -9.82 -1.36
N PHE A 5 -8.50 -9.75 -2.41
CA PHE A 5 -8.92 -10.91 -3.17
C PHE A 5 -7.76 -11.67 -3.84
N GLN A 6 -6.59 -11.03 -4.04
CA GLN A 6 -5.37 -11.72 -4.47
C GLN A 6 -4.91 -12.85 -3.53
N GLU A 7 -5.33 -12.82 -2.27
CA GLU A 7 -5.00 -13.85 -1.28
C GLU A 7 -5.63 -15.21 -1.62
N VAL A 8 -6.65 -15.23 -2.49
CA VAL A 8 -7.25 -16.47 -3.01
C VAL A 8 -6.23 -17.37 -3.71
N LEU A 9 -5.18 -16.77 -4.31
CA LEU A 9 -4.08 -17.50 -4.94
C LEU A 9 -3.21 -18.26 -3.95
N LYS A 10 -3.36 -18.01 -2.65
CA LYS A 10 -2.60 -18.66 -1.57
C LYS A 10 -3.33 -19.85 -0.95
N ILE A 11 -4.46 -20.27 -1.52
CA ILE A 11 -5.20 -21.42 -1.02
C ILE A 11 -4.57 -22.69 -1.57
N TYR A 12 -4.17 -23.59 -0.66
CA TYR A 12 -3.62 -24.90 -0.99
C TYR A 12 -4.48 -25.99 -0.35
N TYR A 13 -4.60 -27.13 -1.02
CA TYR A 13 -5.14 -28.33 -0.39
C TYR A 13 -4.20 -28.84 0.71
N THR A 14 -4.71 -29.69 1.60
CA THR A 14 -3.95 -30.30 2.71
C THR A 14 -2.69 -31.04 2.24
N GLY A 15 -2.62 -31.46 0.97
CA GLY A 15 -1.46 -32.08 0.34
C GLY A 15 -0.41 -31.12 -0.23
N GLY A 16 -0.56 -29.80 -0.05
CA GLY A 16 0.38 -28.78 -0.55
C GLY A 16 0.23 -28.44 -2.03
N THR A 17 -0.80 -28.93 -2.71
CA THR A 17 -1.12 -28.54 -4.09
C THR A 17 -1.94 -27.25 -4.12
N PRO A 18 -1.63 -26.28 -5.01
CA PRO A 18 -2.45 -25.09 -5.17
C PRO A 18 -3.89 -25.46 -5.51
N ALA A 19 -4.85 -24.83 -4.85
CA ALA A 19 -6.26 -24.93 -5.22
C ALA A 19 -6.56 -24.01 -6.40
N ASP A 20 -7.41 -24.43 -7.34
CA ASP A 20 -8.03 -23.52 -8.31
C ASP A 20 -9.14 -22.71 -7.62
N ALA A 21 -8.74 -21.94 -6.62
CA ALA A 21 -9.68 -21.18 -5.81
C ALA A 21 -10.33 -20.05 -6.61
N VAL A 22 -9.65 -19.52 -7.63
CA VAL A 22 -10.20 -18.54 -8.58
C VAL A 22 -11.36 -19.14 -9.37
N GLY A 23 -11.19 -20.35 -9.92
CA GLY A 23 -12.25 -21.08 -10.63
C GLY A 23 -13.48 -21.36 -9.76
N MET A 24 -13.29 -21.59 -8.46
CA MET A 24 -14.41 -21.82 -7.53
C MET A 24 -15.36 -20.61 -7.41
N PHE A 25 -14.89 -19.39 -7.68
CA PHE A 25 -15.74 -18.19 -7.65
C PHE A 25 -16.52 -17.96 -8.94
N GLN A 26 -16.21 -18.66 -10.05
CA GLN A 26 -16.82 -18.40 -11.36
C GLN A 26 -18.35 -18.47 -11.31
N TRP A 27 -18.90 -19.54 -10.72
CA TRP A 27 -20.34 -19.72 -10.62
C TRP A 27 -21.01 -18.65 -9.76
N ALA A 28 -20.32 -18.18 -8.72
CA ALA A 28 -20.83 -17.13 -7.85
C ALA A 28 -20.92 -15.80 -8.61
N VAL A 29 -19.86 -15.41 -9.32
CA VAL A 29 -19.80 -14.11 -10.03
C VAL A 29 -20.74 -14.03 -11.24
N GLU A 30 -21.02 -15.16 -11.90
CA GLU A 30 -21.98 -15.23 -13.01
C GLU A 30 -23.45 -15.19 -12.54
N GLY A 31 -23.68 -15.38 -11.23
CA GLY A 31 -25.00 -15.38 -10.63
C GLY A 31 -25.62 -13.97 -10.54
N ARG A 32 -26.81 -13.80 -11.12
CA ARG A 32 -27.56 -12.51 -11.09
C ARG A 32 -28.07 -12.06 -9.72
N LYS A 33 -27.96 -12.91 -8.70
CA LYS A 33 -28.59 -12.69 -7.37
C LYS A 33 -27.64 -12.09 -6.34
N CYS A 34 -26.33 -12.06 -6.62
CA CYS A 34 -25.32 -11.59 -5.68
C CYS A 34 -24.31 -10.70 -6.41
N PRO A 35 -24.37 -9.37 -6.26
CA PRO A 35 -23.31 -8.51 -6.78
C PRO A 35 -22.02 -8.76 -5.99
N HIS A 36 -20.91 -8.94 -6.71
CA HIS A 36 -19.60 -9.17 -6.11
C HIS A 36 -18.80 -7.88 -6.15
N ILE A 37 -18.27 -7.50 -4.99
CA ILE A 37 -17.28 -6.43 -4.86
C ILE A 37 -16.03 -7.08 -4.30
N VAL A 38 -14.94 -6.96 -5.03
CA VAL A 38 -13.61 -7.42 -4.63
C VAL A 38 -12.72 -6.20 -4.45
N THR A 39 -11.87 -6.22 -3.43
CA THR A 39 -10.83 -5.20 -3.22
C THR A 39 -9.47 -5.86 -3.17
N GLY A 40 -8.43 -5.08 -3.39
CA GLY A 40 -7.08 -5.48 -3.01
C GLY A 40 -6.00 -4.49 -3.39
N SER A 41 -4.93 -4.52 -2.61
CA SER A 41 -3.79 -3.61 -2.68
C SER A 41 -2.79 -3.98 -3.78
N ALA A 42 -2.72 -5.26 -4.16
CA ALA A 42 -1.82 -5.75 -5.21
C ALA A 42 -2.48 -5.69 -6.60
N ILE A 43 -2.80 -4.48 -7.07
CA ILE A 43 -3.57 -4.23 -8.31
C ILE A 43 -3.02 -4.99 -9.52
N ARG A 44 -1.69 -5.03 -9.74
CA ARG A 44 -1.09 -5.77 -10.87
C ARG A 44 -1.34 -7.28 -10.75
N LEU A 45 -1.25 -7.84 -9.55
CA LEU A 45 -1.45 -9.27 -9.32
C LEU A 45 -2.92 -9.64 -9.51
N ILE A 46 -3.84 -8.79 -9.03
CA ILE A 46 -5.28 -8.95 -9.28
C ILE A 46 -5.57 -8.82 -10.77
N ASN A 47 -5.09 -7.77 -11.43
CA ASN A 47 -5.42 -7.48 -12.84
C ASN A 47 -4.74 -8.44 -13.83
N GLN A 48 -3.61 -9.06 -13.50
CA GLN A 48 -2.91 -9.97 -14.43
C GLN A 48 -3.19 -11.44 -14.11
N GLU A 49 -3.15 -11.83 -12.83
CA GLU A 49 -3.22 -13.25 -12.43
C GLU A 49 -4.61 -13.70 -12.01
N VAL A 50 -5.46 -12.79 -11.51
CA VAL A 50 -6.80 -13.15 -10.99
C VAL A 50 -7.93 -12.77 -11.96
N LEU A 51 -7.90 -11.56 -12.50
CA LEU A 51 -8.93 -10.98 -13.36
C LEU A 51 -8.51 -10.88 -14.83
N GLY A 52 -7.21 -10.86 -15.12
CA GLY A 52 -6.68 -10.69 -16.48
C GLY A 52 -6.60 -11.96 -17.30
N THR A 53 -6.73 -13.12 -16.65
CA THR A 53 -6.67 -14.44 -17.28
C THR A 53 -7.58 -15.42 -16.53
N GLY A 54 -7.89 -16.57 -17.15
CA GLY A 54 -8.60 -17.65 -16.47
C GLY A 54 -10.11 -17.42 -16.26
N ALA A 55 -10.66 -18.06 -15.22
CA ALA A 55 -12.10 -18.24 -15.02
C ALA A 55 -12.88 -16.95 -14.70
N LEU A 56 -12.20 -15.91 -14.20
CA LEU A 56 -12.83 -14.63 -13.85
C LEU A 56 -12.60 -13.53 -14.90
N PHE A 57 -11.93 -13.85 -16.01
CA PHE A 57 -11.65 -12.89 -17.07
C PHE A 57 -12.94 -12.24 -17.61
N GLY A 58 -12.92 -10.91 -17.70
CA GLY A 58 -14.03 -10.11 -18.24
C GLY A 58 -15.30 -10.08 -17.39
N ARG A 59 -15.26 -10.57 -16.14
CA ARG A 59 -16.44 -10.64 -15.25
C ARG A 59 -16.50 -9.54 -14.20
N PHE A 60 -15.49 -8.67 -14.15
CA PHE A 60 -15.41 -7.55 -13.23
C PHE A 60 -15.12 -6.27 -13.99
N ASP A 61 -15.78 -5.19 -13.57
CA ASP A 61 -15.37 -3.84 -13.89
C ASP A 61 -14.26 -3.40 -12.92
N TYR A 62 -13.31 -2.61 -13.43
CA TYR A 62 -12.19 -2.12 -12.66
C TYR A 62 -12.39 -0.66 -12.27
N ILE A 63 -12.24 -0.38 -10.97
CA ILE A 63 -12.25 0.97 -10.41
C ILE A 63 -10.98 1.14 -9.60
N GLU A 64 -10.15 2.09 -10.02
CA GLU A 64 -8.96 2.49 -9.27
C GLU A 64 -9.32 3.50 -8.20
N PHE A 65 -8.75 3.33 -7.00
CA PHE A 65 -8.83 4.30 -5.92
C PHE A 65 -7.48 4.98 -5.75
N PRO A 66 -7.28 6.18 -6.33
CA PRO A 66 -6.01 6.89 -6.20
C PRO A 66 -5.82 7.42 -4.77
N PRO A 67 -4.59 7.83 -4.42
CA PRO A 67 -4.35 8.61 -3.20
C PRO A 67 -5.19 9.88 -3.15
N LEU A 68 -5.32 10.47 -1.95
CA LEU A 68 -6.01 11.75 -1.83
C LEU A 68 -5.26 12.84 -2.60
N GLU A 69 -6.02 13.67 -3.31
CA GLU A 69 -5.50 14.96 -3.78
C GLU A 69 -5.06 15.82 -2.60
N ASP A 70 -4.07 16.68 -2.82
CA ASP A 70 -3.43 17.48 -1.77
C ASP A 70 -4.44 18.23 -0.90
N ILE A 71 -5.50 18.80 -1.50
CA ILE A 71 -6.54 19.52 -0.76
C ILE A 71 -7.28 18.62 0.26
N TYR A 72 -7.59 17.39 -0.12
CA TYR A 72 -8.24 16.42 0.79
C TYR A 72 -7.25 15.84 1.79
N GLY A 73 -5.98 15.72 1.41
CA GLY A 73 -4.89 15.37 2.32
C GLY A 73 -4.73 16.41 3.44
N LEU A 74 -4.71 17.70 3.08
CA LEU A 74 -4.66 18.81 4.03
C LEU A 74 -5.89 18.83 4.94
N GLU A 75 -7.08 18.68 4.35
CA GLU A 75 -8.32 18.60 5.13
C GLU A 75 -8.30 17.42 6.12
N LEU A 76 -7.74 16.28 5.71
CA LEU A 76 -7.56 15.14 6.61
C LEU A 76 -6.60 15.46 7.75
N VAL A 77 -5.48 16.11 7.48
CA VAL A 77 -4.51 16.54 8.52
C VAL A 77 -5.20 17.46 9.52
N ASP A 78 -5.93 18.47 9.06
CA ASP A 78 -6.65 19.41 9.93
C ASP A 78 -7.67 18.71 10.83
N ARG A 79 -8.46 17.80 10.25
CA ARG A 79 -9.44 17.01 11.00
C ARG A 79 -8.77 16.11 12.05
N LEU A 80 -7.65 15.50 11.72
CA LEU A 80 -6.89 14.66 12.65
C LEU A 80 -6.20 15.50 13.74
N ALA A 81 -5.67 16.67 13.39
CA ALA A 81 -5.07 17.62 14.31
C ALA A 81 -6.10 18.10 15.34
N ALA A 82 -7.30 18.50 14.88
CA ALA A 82 -8.41 18.85 15.75
C ALA A 82 -8.87 17.69 16.63
N LYS A 83 -9.00 16.49 16.06
CA LYS A 83 -9.43 15.27 16.78
C LYS A 83 -8.46 14.89 17.90
N TYR A 84 -7.16 15.02 17.66
CA TYR A 84 -6.13 14.57 18.59
C TYR A 84 -5.50 15.69 19.43
N GLY A 85 -5.89 16.95 19.21
CA GLY A 85 -5.32 18.09 19.91
C GLY A 85 -3.86 18.37 19.55
N VAL A 86 -3.45 18.05 18.32
CA VAL A 86 -2.10 18.33 17.81
C VAL A 86 -2.11 19.67 17.10
N GLN A 87 -1.08 20.49 17.32
CA GLN A 87 -0.86 21.71 16.56
C GLN A 87 0.15 21.42 15.44
N ILE A 88 -0.24 21.76 14.21
CA ILE A 88 0.60 21.68 13.01
C ILE A 88 0.33 22.93 12.17
N GLU A 89 1.38 23.55 11.66
CA GLU A 89 1.26 24.71 10.77
C GLU A 89 1.02 24.26 9.32
N GLU A 90 0.31 25.07 8.53
CA GLU A 90 -0.15 24.72 7.18
C GLU A 90 0.99 24.30 6.21
N PRO A 91 2.17 24.97 6.15
CA PRO A 91 3.28 24.50 5.32
C PRO A 91 3.75 23.10 5.69
N LEU A 92 3.70 22.77 6.99
CA LEU A 92 4.14 21.48 7.51
C LEU A 92 3.07 20.39 7.32
N ALA A 93 1.79 20.75 7.32
CA ALA A 93 0.71 19.87 6.93
C ALA A 93 0.85 19.45 5.46
N GLY A 94 1.17 20.39 4.57
CA GLY A 94 1.48 20.10 3.16
C GLY A 94 2.67 19.17 3.01
N TYR A 95 3.76 19.43 3.73
CA TYR A 95 4.92 18.54 3.75
C TYR A 95 4.54 17.12 4.20
N LEU A 96 3.78 16.98 5.29
CA LEU A 96 3.34 15.66 5.78
C LEU A 96 2.52 14.90 4.74
N VAL A 97 1.57 15.57 4.07
CA VAL A 97 0.74 14.95 3.01
C VAL A 97 1.59 14.45 1.86
N ALA A 98 2.54 15.29 1.39
CA ALA A 98 3.46 14.93 0.32
C ALA A 98 4.33 13.72 0.70
N ARG A 99 4.93 13.71 1.90
CA ARG A 99 5.74 12.58 2.41
C ARG A 99 4.95 11.30 2.59
N CYS A 100 3.64 11.41 2.85
CA CYS A 100 2.74 10.27 2.93
C CYS A 100 2.14 9.85 1.57
N GLY A 101 2.49 10.54 0.48
CA GLY A 101 1.97 10.28 -0.87
C GLY A 101 0.44 10.35 -0.95
N GLY A 102 -0.20 11.23 -0.17
CA GLY A 102 -1.66 11.35 -0.12
C GLY A 102 -2.40 10.16 0.51
N SER A 103 -1.69 9.20 1.12
CA SER A 103 -2.31 8.02 1.75
C SER A 103 -3.01 8.39 3.06
N PRO A 104 -4.35 8.21 3.17
CA PRO A 104 -5.09 8.47 4.40
C PRO A 104 -4.57 7.64 5.58
N PHE A 105 -4.15 6.41 5.29
CA PHE A 105 -3.64 5.48 6.30
C PHE A 105 -2.29 5.96 6.84
N TYR A 106 -1.35 6.38 5.98
CA TYR A 106 -0.03 6.85 6.42
C TYR A 106 -0.13 8.19 7.17
N ILE A 107 -0.93 9.13 6.67
CA ILE A 107 -1.21 10.41 7.35
C ILE A 107 -1.71 10.15 8.77
N ASN A 108 -2.71 9.27 8.93
CA ASN A 108 -3.24 8.91 10.25
C ASN A 108 -2.22 8.14 11.12
N CYS A 109 -1.29 7.39 10.51
CA CYS A 109 -0.21 6.74 11.25
C CYS A 109 0.74 7.75 11.88
N VAL A 110 1.24 8.69 11.08
CA VAL A 110 2.14 9.77 11.54
C VAL A 110 1.46 10.64 12.59
N MET A 111 0.21 11.07 12.37
CA MET A 111 -0.52 11.92 13.32
C MET A 111 -0.71 11.25 14.68
N ARG A 112 -1.11 9.97 14.70
CA ARG A 112 -1.25 9.23 15.96
C ARG A 112 0.09 8.97 16.64
N GLN A 113 1.16 8.82 15.87
CA GLN A 113 2.51 8.68 16.43
C GLN A 113 3.00 9.99 17.05
N ALA A 114 2.67 11.14 16.46
CA ALA A 114 2.96 12.45 17.07
C ALA A 114 2.31 12.58 18.45
N VAL A 115 1.04 12.14 18.57
CA VAL A 115 0.29 12.11 19.84
C VAL A 115 0.94 11.17 20.84
N ALA A 116 1.25 9.93 20.42
CA ALA A 116 1.84 8.92 21.30
C ALA A 116 3.22 9.33 21.82
N ALA A 117 4.01 10.02 20.98
CA ALA A 117 5.32 10.55 21.36
C ALA A 117 5.23 11.88 22.14
N GLN A 118 4.03 12.44 22.32
CA GLN A 118 3.81 13.78 22.90
C GLN A 118 4.68 14.86 22.24
N ARG A 119 4.91 14.75 20.93
CA ARG A 119 5.77 15.65 20.17
C ARG A 119 4.96 16.75 19.51
N LYS A 120 5.49 17.98 19.57
CA LYS A 120 4.99 19.07 18.74
C LYS A 120 5.53 18.88 17.32
N VAL A 121 4.63 18.90 16.33
CA VAL A 121 5.01 18.81 14.91
C VAL A 121 5.28 20.24 14.44
N ASN A 122 6.53 20.68 14.57
CA ASN A 122 6.94 22.08 14.33
C ASN A 122 8.10 22.22 13.33
N SER A 123 8.58 21.12 12.75
CA SER A 123 9.62 21.11 11.72
C SER A 123 9.43 19.90 10.79
N GLU A 124 9.95 20.02 9.57
CA GLU A 124 10.01 18.91 8.60
C GLU A 124 10.79 17.71 9.18
N GLU A 125 11.89 17.98 9.90
CA GLU A 125 12.67 16.97 10.61
C GLU A 125 11.82 16.16 11.59
N THR A 126 10.89 16.81 12.31
CA THR A 126 9.97 16.09 13.21
C THR A 126 9.04 15.17 12.44
N VAL A 127 8.54 15.59 11.28
CA VAL A 127 7.70 14.76 10.40
C VAL A 127 8.50 13.56 9.90
N ASP A 128 9.72 13.77 9.42
CA ASP A 128 10.59 12.70 8.95
C ASP A 128 10.95 11.71 10.06
N GLU A 129 11.22 12.16 11.28
CA GLU A 129 11.47 11.28 12.43
C GLU A 129 10.25 10.43 12.79
N LEU A 130 9.04 11.00 12.74
CA LEU A 130 7.79 10.29 12.99
C LEU A 130 7.51 9.26 11.88
N LEU A 131 7.74 9.63 10.63
CA LEU A 131 7.59 8.74 9.49
C LEU A 131 8.62 7.61 9.52
N ALA A 132 9.88 7.92 9.81
CA ALA A 132 10.94 6.93 9.99
C ALA A 132 10.61 5.93 11.11
N TYR A 133 10.04 6.40 12.22
CA TYR A 133 9.52 5.52 13.27
C TYR A 133 8.44 4.58 12.71
N GLU A 134 7.45 5.13 11.99
CA GLU A 134 6.33 4.35 11.48
C GLU A 134 6.77 3.29 10.46
N ILE A 135 7.72 3.63 9.58
CA ILE A 135 8.31 2.74 8.57
C ILE A 135 9.19 1.67 9.20
N ALA A 136 9.90 1.97 10.30
CA ALA A 136 10.82 1.01 10.92
C ALA A 136 10.12 0.04 11.89
N ARG A 137 9.08 0.48 12.60
CA ARG A 137 8.48 -0.29 13.71
C ARG A 137 7.01 0.01 13.99
N GLY A 138 6.44 1.02 13.35
CA GLY A 138 5.06 1.42 13.58
C GLY A 138 4.06 0.56 12.81
N ARG A 139 2.90 1.15 12.53
CA ARG A 139 1.81 0.48 11.82
C ARG A 139 2.09 0.39 10.32
N ILE A 140 2.77 1.38 9.74
CA ILE A 140 3.22 1.31 8.34
C ILE A 140 4.13 0.10 8.15
N TRP A 141 5.12 -0.11 9.03
CA TRP A 141 5.95 -1.31 9.00
C TRP A 141 5.14 -2.61 9.08
N ARG A 142 4.15 -2.70 9.98
CA ARG A 142 3.35 -3.91 10.13
C ARG A 142 2.57 -4.24 8.85
N ASP A 143 1.93 -3.22 8.27
CA ASP A 143 1.22 -3.34 7.00
C ASP A 143 2.16 -3.82 5.88
N TRP A 144 3.29 -3.13 5.70
CA TRP A 144 4.29 -3.48 4.70
C TRP A 144 4.91 -4.85 4.94
N SER A 145 5.26 -5.19 6.17
CA SER A 145 5.90 -6.47 6.50
C SER A 145 5.01 -7.64 6.14
N GLY A 146 3.68 -7.54 6.36
CA GLY A 146 2.73 -8.56 5.92
C GLY A 146 2.72 -8.78 4.40
N GLN A 147 2.89 -7.71 3.62
CA GLN A 147 2.85 -7.76 2.16
C GLN A 147 4.22 -8.12 1.54
N LEU A 148 5.31 -7.57 2.09
CA LEU A 148 6.67 -7.68 1.57
C LEU A 148 7.40 -8.94 2.02
N GLN A 149 6.99 -9.60 3.11
CA GLN A 149 7.68 -10.77 3.64
C GLN A 149 7.83 -11.91 2.61
N ARG A 150 6.82 -12.11 1.75
CA ARG A 150 6.87 -13.07 0.64
C ARG A 150 7.92 -12.71 -0.41
N TYR A 151 8.12 -11.41 -0.63
CA TYR A 151 9.08 -10.93 -1.61
C TYR A 151 10.47 -10.78 -1.02
N PHE A 152 10.64 -10.63 0.30
CA PHE A 152 11.97 -10.47 0.90
C PHE A 152 12.88 -11.66 0.61
N GLU A 153 12.40 -12.90 0.66
CA GLU A 153 13.21 -14.06 0.30
C GLU A 153 13.63 -14.05 -1.18
N GLN A 154 12.69 -13.71 -2.08
CA GLN A 154 12.96 -13.59 -3.53
C GLN A 154 13.86 -12.41 -3.91
N ILE A 155 13.73 -11.29 -3.20
CA ILE A 155 14.51 -10.07 -3.42
C ILE A 155 15.92 -10.24 -2.83
N ASN A 156 16.04 -10.90 -1.67
CA ASN A 156 17.32 -11.12 -1.00
C ASN A 156 18.16 -12.21 -1.67
N SER A 157 17.56 -13.24 -2.27
CA SER A 157 18.28 -14.35 -2.91
C SER A 157 19.18 -13.92 -4.08
N HIS A 158 18.98 -12.72 -4.63
CA HIS A 158 19.72 -12.20 -5.78
C HIS A 158 20.46 -10.87 -5.50
N PHE A 159 20.63 -10.46 -4.24
CA PHE A 159 21.13 -9.12 -3.88
C PHE A 159 20.33 -7.95 -4.51
N ILE A 160 19.11 -8.22 -4.99
CA ILE A 160 18.26 -7.25 -5.68
C ILE A 160 17.82 -6.17 -4.70
N ALA A 161 17.60 -6.50 -3.42
CA ALA A 161 17.25 -5.54 -2.37
C ALA A 161 18.20 -4.33 -2.34
N LYS A 162 19.52 -4.60 -2.34
CA LYS A 162 20.53 -3.54 -2.29
C LYS A 162 20.51 -2.66 -3.53
N ARG A 163 20.27 -3.25 -4.71
CA ARG A 163 20.18 -2.50 -5.96
C ARG A 163 18.91 -1.67 -6.02
N VAL A 164 17.76 -2.24 -5.65
CA VAL A 164 16.49 -1.52 -5.55
C VAL A 164 16.63 -0.32 -4.62
N LEU A 165 17.19 -0.52 -3.42
CA LEU A 165 17.43 0.58 -2.47
C LEU A 165 18.42 1.62 -3.01
N PHE A 166 19.49 1.19 -3.69
CA PHE A 166 20.48 2.10 -4.29
C PHE A 166 19.85 2.99 -5.37
N TYR A 167 19.09 2.40 -6.30
CA TYR A 167 18.43 3.17 -7.36
C TYR A 167 17.28 4.01 -6.82
N ALA A 168 16.52 3.51 -5.85
CA ALA A 168 15.48 4.30 -5.19
C ALA A 168 16.06 5.55 -4.51
N ALA A 169 17.23 5.43 -3.87
CA ALA A 169 17.91 6.56 -3.24
C ALA A 169 18.42 7.62 -4.25
N GLN A 170 18.52 7.29 -5.54
CA GLN A 170 18.94 8.24 -6.58
C GLN A 170 17.79 9.09 -7.11
N CYS A 171 16.54 8.67 -6.91
CA CYS A 171 15.36 9.35 -7.43
C CYS A 171 14.92 10.55 -6.58
N GLY A 172 15.60 10.86 -5.47
CA GLY A 172 15.21 11.95 -4.58
C GLY A 172 13.78 11.77 -4.04
N ASP A 173 12.98 12.83 -4.08
CA ASP A 173 11.57 12.84 -3.64
C ASP A 173 10.58 12.57 -4.79
N GLU A 174 11.04 12.11 -5.96
CA GLU A 174 10.17 11.79 -7.09
C GLU A 174 9.49 10.42 -6.91
N ILE A 175 8.30 10.26 -7.49
CA ILE A 175 7.63 8.96 -7.57
C ILE A 175 8.51 8.03 -8.41
N ILE A 176 8.92 6.91 -7.81
CA ILE A 176 9.77 5.95 -8.50
C ILE A 176 8.91 5.03 -9.35
N GLU A 177 9.06 5.10 -10.67
CA GLU A 177 8.43 4.13 -11.57
C GLU A 177 9.09 2.75 -11.40
N PRO A 178 8.32 1.69 -11.09
CA PRO A 178 8.85 0.35 -10.93
C PRO A 178 9.63 -0.15 -12.15
N GLU A 179 9.23 0.26 -13.35
CA GLU A 179 9.86 -0.06 -14.63
C GLU A 179 11.28 0.50 -14.74
N LEU A 180 11.53 1.68 -14.16
CA LEU A 180 12.87 2.28 -14.08
C LEU A 180 13.78 1.37 -13.25
N ILE A 181 13.33 0.99 -12.05
CA ILE A 181 14.11 0.10 -11.18
C ILE A 181 14.32 -1.25 -11.86
N ALA A 182 13.28 -1.82 -12.47
CA ALA A 182 13.32 -3.13 -13.15
C ALA A 182 14.42 -3.18 -14.23
N ARG A 183 14.45 -2.15 -15.09
CA ARG A 183 15.51 -1.97 -16.10
C ARG A 183 16.89 -1.95 -15.47
N GLU A 184 17.05 -1.18 -14.40
CA GLU A 184 18.34 -1.03 -13.71
C GLU A 184 18.76 -2.28 -12.93
N VAL A 185 17.83 -3.13 -12.49
CA VAL A 185 18.14 -4.43 -11.88
C VAL A 185 18.30 -5.58 -12.88
N GLY A 186 17.95 -5.36 -14.15
CA GLY A 186 18.04 -6.34 -15.23
C GLY A 186 16.92 -7.37 -15.20
N ARG A 187 15.70 -6.95 -14.85
CA ARG A 187 14.48 -7.78 -14.82
C ARG A 187 13.32 -7.13 -15.55
#